data_AF-A0A7R9VK62-F1
#
_entry.id   AF-A0A7R9VK62-F1
#
_cell.length_a   1.000
_cell.length_b   1.000
_cell.length_c   1.000
_cell.angle_alpha   90.00
_cell.angle_beta   90.00
_cell.angle_gamma   90.00
#
_symmetry.space_group_name_H-M   'P 1'
#
loop_
_entity.id
_entity.type
_entity.pdbx_description
1 polymer ?
#
loop_
_entity_poly.entity_id
_entity_poly.type
_entity_poly.pdbx_seq_one_letter_code
_entity_poly.pdbx_strand_id
1 'polypeptide(L)'
;PCSSARTHHDFIEHHVGRPTGPRILTLYLYLNDVEEGGGTDFPDLGLTVMPKRGMALLWPSVLDEDPNAKDGRTEHQALPVERGVKFGANAWLHLRDYKGPDATGCV
;
A
#
# COMPACT_ATOMS: atom_id res chain seq x y z
N PRO A 1 -6.67 8.78 -19.67
CA PRO A 1 -6.42 7.50 -18.96
C PRO A 1 -5.23 7.66 -18.00
N CYS A 2 -5.51 7.99 -16.74
CA CYS A 2 -4.51 8.04 -15.68
C CYS A 2 -4.52 6.67 -14.99
N SER A 3 -3.90 5.67 -15.62
CA SER A 3 -3.89 4.28 -15.14
C SER A 3 -2.66 3.93 -14.30
N SER A 4 -1.73 4.88 -14.10
CA SER A 4 -0.55 4.72 -13.25
C SER A 4 -0.61 5.62 -12.03
N ALA A 5 -0.24 5.07 -10.87
CA ALA A 5 -0.03 5.84 -9.65
C ALA A 5 1.47 6.13 -9.55
N ARG A 6 1.84 7.39 -9.31
CA ARG A 6 3.24 7.80 -9.11
C ARG A 6 3.86 7.05 -7.92
N THR A 7 5.19 6.94 -7.91
CA THR A 7 5.93 6.44 -6.75
C THR A 7 5.52 7.19 -5.49
N HIS A 8 5.16 6.43 -4.47
CA HIS A 8 4.74 6.93 -3.17
C HIS A 8 4.94 5.86 -2.10
N HIS A 9 4.68 6.28 -0.86
CA HIS A 9 4.82 5.47 0.31
C HIS A 9 3.54 5.49 1.16
N ASP A 10 3.22 4.37 1.82
CA ASP A 10 2.02 4.24 2.64
C ASP A 10 2.16 4.84 4.05
N PHE A 11 3.38 4.92 4.57
CA PHE A 11 3.69 5.70 5.77
C PHE A 11 3.41 7.19 5.57
N ILE A 12 2.71 7.79 6.53
CA ILE A 12 2.37 9.20 6.56
C ILE A 12 2.89 9.78 7.88
N GLU A 13 3.88 10.67 7.81
CA GLU A 13 4.59 11.19 8.99
C GLU A 13 3.65 11.79 10.04
N HIS A 14 2.68 12.60 9.61
CA HIS A 14 1.74 13.24 10.52
C HIS A 14 0.71 12.27 11.14
N HIS A 15 0.64 11.00 10.69
CA HIS A 15 -0.19 9.97 11.35
C HIS A 15 0.44 9.46 12.65
N VAL A 16 1.75 9.65 12.86
CA VAL A 16 2.43 9.26 14.10
C VAL A 16 1.75 9.88 15.32
N GLY A 17 1.33 11.14 15.22
CA GLY A 17 0.60 11.84 16.30
C GLY A 17 -0.91 11.55 16.36
N ARG A 18 -1.51 10.90 15.35
CA ARG A 18 -2.97 10.66 15.33
C ARG A 18 -3.37 9.54 16.30
N PRO A 19 -4.61 9.49 16.78
CA PRO A 19 -5.09 8.43 17.67
C PRO A 19 -4.85 7.01 17.12
N THR A 20 -5.04 6.82 15.82
CA THR A 20 -4.82 5.54 15.11
C THR A 20 -3.35 5.16 14.94
N GLY A 21 -2.44 6.14 15.06
CA GLY A 21 -1.04 5.97 14.68
C GLY A 21 -0.82 5.76 13.17
N PRO A 22 0.44 5.53 12.77
CA PRO A 22 0.82 5.32 11.38
C PRO A 22 0.25 4.00 10.85
N ARG A 23 0.20 3.89 9.52
CA ARG A 23 -0.03 2.62 8.84
C ARG A 23 1.27 1.81 8.97
N ILE A 24 1.18 0.60 9.53
CA ILE A 24 2.34 -0.27 9.81
C ILE A 24 2.50 -1.37 8.78
N LEU A 25 1.40 -1.84 8.21
CA LEU A 25 1.37 -2.86 7.16
C LEU A 25 0.37 -2.45 6.08
N THR A 26 0.70 -2.78 4.84
CA THR A 26 -0.22 -2.70 3.71
C THR A 26 -0.47 -4.08 3.16
N LEU A 27 -1.74 -4.46 3.07
CA LEU A 27 -2.21 -5.63 2.34
C LEU A 27 -2.85 -5.15 1.03
N TYR A 28 -2.35 -5.63 -0.11
CA TYR A 28 -2.91 -5.34 -1.42
C TYR A 28 -3.32 -6.63 -2.13
N LEU A 29 -4.59 -6.73 -2.49
CA LEU A 29 -5.19 -7.90 -3.15
C LEU A 29 -5.49 -7.59 -4.62
N TYR A 30 -5.02 -8.44 -5.53
CA TYR A 30 -5.46 -8.41 -6.93
C TYR A 30 -6.79 -9.14 -7.08
N LEU A 31 -7.82 -8.41 -7.55
CA LEU A 31 -9.19 -8.93 -7.66
C LEU A 31 -9.49 -9.57 -9.02
N ASN A 32 -8.63 -9.36 -10.02
CA ASN A 32 -8.71 -9.97 -11.33
C ASN A 32 -7.31 -10.15 -11.97
N ASP A 33 -7.26 -10.97 -13.01
CA ASP A 33 -6.11 -11.04 -13.90
C ASP A 33 -6.12 -9.83 -14.86
N VAL A 34 -4.94 -9.31 -15.17
CA VAL A 34 -4.76 -8.20 -16.13
C VAL A 34 -4.10 -8.77 -17.39
N GLU A 35 -4.55 -8.32 -18.56
CA GLU A 35 -4.06 -8.87 -19.83
C GLU A 35 -2.63 -8.43 -20.16
N GLU A 36 -2.28 -7.17 -19.88
CA GLU A 36 -0.92 -6.64 -20.06
C GLU A 36 -0.65 -5.44 -19.16
N GLY A 37 0.56 -5.38 -18.58
CA GLY A 37 0.97 -4.33 -17.65
C GLY A 37 0.34 -4.46 -16.26
N GLY A 38 0.16 -3.33 -15.57
CA GLY A 38 -0.54 -3.25 -14.29
C GLY A 38 0.25 -3.75 -13.07
N GLY A 39 1.56 -3.92 -13.19
CA GLY A 39 2.43 -4.37 -12.09
C GLY A 39 2.41 -3.43 -10.88
N THR A 40 2.70 -3.98 -9.70
CA THR A 40 3.06 -3.21 -8.51
C THR A 40 4.58 -3.25 -8.39
N ASP A 41 5.22 -2.10 -8.51
CA ASP A 41 6.67 -1.98 -8.60
C ASP A 41 7.26 -1.36 -7.33
N PHE A 42 8.30 -2.01 -6.80
CA PHE A 42 9.09 -1.59 -5.63
C PHE A 42 10.53 -1.30 -6.09
N PRO A 43 10.83 -0.07 -6.53
CA PRO A 43 12.09 0.27 -7.18
C PRO A 43 13.31 0.00 -6.29
N ASP A 44 13.25 0.33 -5.00
CA ASP A 44 14.37 0.15 -4.07
C ASP A 44 14.64 -1.32 -3.72
N LEU A 45 13.70 -2.22 -4.03
CA LEU A 45 13.87 -3.66 -3.93
C LEU A 45 14.22 -4.32 -5.27
N GLY A 46 14.16 -3.58 -6.38
CA GLY A 46 14.28 -4.14 -7.72
C GLY A 46 13.21 -5.20 -8.01
N LEU A 47 12.01 -5.05 -7.43
CA LEU A 47 10.95 -6.05 -7.46
C LEU A 47 9.68 -5.49 -8.10
N THR A 48 9.24 -6.10 -9.18
CA THR A 48 7.91 -5.86 -9.75
C THR A 48 7.05 -7.11 -9.62
N VAL A 49 5.86 -6.97 -9.06
CA VAL A 49 4.89 -8.06 -8.92
C VAL A 49 3.75 -7.85 -9.90
N MET A 50 3.53 -8.84 -10.77
CA MET A 50 2.46 -8.78 -11.77
C MET A 50 1.11 -9.22 -11.17
N PRO A 51 0.01 -8.57 -11.56
CA PRO A 51 -1.33 -8.90 -11.05
C PRO A 51 -1.75 -10.31 -11.44
N LYS A 52 -2.24 -11.06 -10.44
CA LYS A 52 -2.84 -12.38 -10.61
C LYS A 52 -4.02 -12.51 -9.67
N ARG A 53 -5.19 -12.90 -10.17
CA ARG A 53 -6.42 -12.96 -9.39
C ARG A 53 -6.25 -13.80 -8.14
N GLY A 54 -6.61 -13.22 -6.99
CA GLY A 54 -6.55 -13.86 -5.68
C GLY A 54 -5.17 -13.81 -5.01
N MET A 55 -4.15 -13.29 -5.68
CA MET A 55 -2.83 -13.08 -5.07
C MET A 55 -2.83 -11.80 -4.24
N ALA A 56 -2.23 -11.89 -3.06
CA ALA A 56 -2.09 -10.76 -2.15
C ALA A 56 -0.61 -10.45 -1.89
N LEU A 57 -0.31 -9.17 -1.76
CA LEU A 57 0.98 -8.64 -1.33
C LEU A 57 0.81 -8.10 0.07
N LEU A 58 1.77 -8.37 0.95
CA LEU A 58 1.84 -7.83 2.29
C LEU A 58 3.24 -7.26 2.52
N TRP A 59 3.33 -6.00 2.90
CA TRP A 59 4.61 -5.35 3.21
C TRP A 59 4.50 -4.37 4.39
N PRO A 60 5.60 -4.16 5.14
CA PRO A 60 5.66 -3.15 6.19
C PRO A 60 5.81 -1.75 5.61
N SER A 61 5.20 -0.78 6.26
CA SER A 61 5.44 0.66 6.00
C SER A 61 6.44 1.27 6.97
N VAL A 62 6.81 0.54 8.03
CA VAL A 62 7.64 1.03 9.13
C VAL A 62 8.80 0.08 9.42
N LEU A 63 9.84 0.57 10.06
CA LEU A 63 10.97 -0.25 10.50
C LEU A 63 10.53 -1.20 11.62
N ASP A 64 11.16 -2.37 11.67
CA ASP A 64 10.92 -3.36 12.75
C ASP A 64 11.42 -2.82 14.10
N GLU A 65 12.51 -2.06 14.09
CA GLU A 65 13.11 -1.48 15.28
C GLU A 65 12.36 -0.25 15.81
N ASP A 66 11.60 0.43 14.96
CA ASP A 66 10.80 1.60 15.32
C ASP A 66 9.51 1.72 14.48
N PRO A 67 8.33 1.39 15.05
CA PRO A 67 7.06 1.45 14.33
C PRO A 67 6.57 2.89 14.06
N ASN A 68 7.32 3.93 14.47
CA ASN A 68 7.07 5.32 14.11
C ASN A 68 8.04 5.84 13.04
N ALA A 69 9.00 5.02 12.59
CA ALA A 69 9.93 5.36 11.53
C ALA A 69 9.55 4.67 10.23
N LYS A 70 9.63 5.41 9.11
CA LYS A 70 9.36 4.91 7.76
C LYS A 70 10.38 3.85 7.33
N ASP A 71 9.92 2.73 6.74
CA ASP A 71 10.79 1.81 6.00
C ASP A 71 10.96 2.27 4.54
N GLY A 72 12.05 2.97 4.26
CA GLY A 72 12.33 3.55 2.94
C GLY A 72 12.41 2.54 1.78
N ARG A 73 12.52 1.24 2.04
CA ARG A 73 12.62 0.21 0.99
C ARG A 73 11.29 -0.06 0.28
N THR A 74 10.17 0.38 0.86
CA THR A 74 8.82 0.02 0.39
C THR A 74 8.11 1.14 -0.36
N GLU A 75 8.87 2.12 -0.87
CA GLU A 75 8.42 2.98 -1.95
C GLU A 75 7.87 2.12 -3.08
N HIS A 76 6.71 2.49 -3.60
CA HIS A 76 6.05 1.69 -4.62
C HIS A 76 5.21 2.53 -5.57
N GLN A 77 4.97 1.96 -6.75
CA GLN A 77 4.13 2.56 -7.79
C GLN A 77 3.26 1.51 -8.47
N ALA A 78 2.13 1.96 -9.00
CA ALA A 78 1.33 1.14 -9.91
C ALA A 78 1.76 1.44 -11.34
N LEU A 79 2.34 0.44 -12.01
CA LEU A 79 2.68 0.54 -13.42
C LEU A 79 1.40 0.64 -14.27
N PRO A 80 1.45 1.32 -15.44
CA PRO A 80 0.29 1.43 -16.31
C PRO A 80 -0.28 0.07 -16.71
N VAL A 81 -1.60 -0.01 -16.80
CA VAL A 81 -2.29 -1.12 -17.48
C VAL A 81 -2.24 -0.82 -18.97
N GLU A 82 -1.56 -1.68 -19.74
CA GLU A 82 -1.41 -1.54 -21.18
C GLU A 82 -2.62 -2.14 -21.91
N ARG A 83 -3.17 -3.25 -21.39
CA ARG A 83 -4.40 -3.87 -21.90
C ARG A 83 -5.24 -4.49 -20.79
N GLY A 84 -6.56 -4.35 -20.91
CA GLY A 84 -7.54 -4.84 -19.94
C GLY A 84 -7.85 -3.81 -18.84
N VAL A 85 -8.22 -4.30 -17.66
CA VAL A 85 -8.55 -3.47 -16.48
C VAL A 85 -7.94 -4.10 -15.23
N LYS A 86 -7.50 -3.29 -14.27
CA LYS A 86 -6.97 -3.74 -12.98
C LYS A 86 -7.94 -3.37 -11.87
N PHE A 87 -8.46 -4.36 -11.17
CA PHE A 87 -9.18 -4.22 -9.91
C PHE A 87 -8.27 -4.66 -8.76
N GLY A 88 -8.14 -3.81 -7.76
CA GLY A 88 -7.38 -4.09 -6.56
C GLY A 88 -8.10 -3.60 -5.32
N ALA A 89 -7.86 -4.25 -4.19
CA ALA A 89 -8.31 -3.81 -2.88
C ALA A 89 -7.09 -3.64 -1.97
N ASN A 90 -7.05 -2.52 -1.27
CA ASN A 90 -6.03 -2.21 -0.29
C ASN A 90 -6.63 -2.21 1.12
N ALA A 91 -5.92 -2.80 2.07
CA ALA A 91 -6.19 -2.67 3.48
C ALA A 91 -4.92 -2.16 4.17
N TRP A 92 -5.05 -1.00 4.82
CA TRP A 92 -3.98 -0.45 5.63
C TRP A 92 -4.22 -0.80 7.09
N LEU A 93 -3.22 -1.42 7.72
CA LEU A 93 -3.27 -1.77 9.12
C LEU A 93 -2.59 -0.67 9.92
N HIS A 94 -3.31 -0.12 10.88
CA HIS A 94 -2.83 0.97 11.73
C HIS A 94 -2.19 0.43 13.01
N LEU A 95 -1.20 1.15 13.55
CA LEU A 95 -0.49 0.77 14.78
C LEU A 95 -1.43 0.66 16.00
N ARG A 96 -2.47 1.49 16.05
CA ARG A 96 -3.44 1.57 17.14
C ARG A 96 -4.86 1.37 16.61
N ASP A 97 -5.82 1.34 17.52
CA ASP A 97 -7.23 1.17 17.18
C ASP A 97 -7.67 2.21 16.13
N TYR A 98 -8.14 1.71 15.00
CA TYR A 98 -8.72 2.52 13.94
C TYR A 98 -10.22 2.78 14.19
N LYS A 99 -10.96 1.79 14.70
CA LYS A 99 -12.42 1.83 14.74
C LYS A 99 -12.95 2.86 15.74
N GLY A 100 -12.36 2.94 16.93
CA GLY A 100 -12.75 3.89 17.95
C GLY A 100 -12.64 5.34 17.46
N PRO A 101 -11.45 5.80 17.03
CA PRO A 101 -11.27 7.13 16.47
C PRO A 101 -12.13 7.41 15.22
N ASP A 102 -12.35 6.42 14.35
CA ASP A 102 -13.17 6.58 13.15
C ASP A 102 -14.63 6.84 13.51
N ALA A 103 -15.18 6.07 14.46
CA ALA A 103 -16.54 6.23 14.94
C ALA A 103 -16.80 7.61 15.59
N THR A 104 -15.75 8.29 16.06
CA THR A 104 -15.84 9.64 16.65
C THR A 104 -15.36 10.76 15.70
N GLY A 105 -14.99 10.44 14.46
CA GLY A 105 -14.52 11.41 13.47
C GLY A 105 -13.12 11.99 13.75
N CYS A 106 -12.26 11.23 14.44
CA CYS A 106 -10.91 11.62 14.86
C CYS A 106 -9.79 10.90 14.11
N VAL A 107 -10.08 10.33 12.92
CA VAL A 107 -9.12 9.63 12.04
C VAL A 107 -8.29 10.55 11.19
#